data_AF-A0A1J5BS04-F1
#
_entry.id   AF-A0A1J5BS04-F1
#
_cell.length_a   1.000
_cell.length_b   1.000
_cell.length_c   1.000
_cell.angle_alpha   90.00
_cell.angle_beta   90.00
_cell.angle_gamma   90.00
#
_symmetry.space_group_name_H-M   'P 1'
#
loop_
_entity.id
_entity.type
_entity.pdbx_description
1 polymer ?
#
loop_
_entity_poly.entity_id
_entity_poly.type
_entity_poly.pdbx_seq_one_letter_code
_entity_poly.pdbx_strand_id
1 'polypeptide(L)'
;MQWKRTKETCEHISNIVNSFPEDDYILTHGNGPQVGNVLLRSEYSRPILPPLPLDVCGSDTQGSMGYMLAQILANQLKTKGIEKQVVCIVTQVVVGKNDPGFENPTKFIGPSYTKEEAMKRAQMDGWVVKLYKKDEIGNEIWRKVVPSPVPLDIVEIDLVEAALEKGMVPITVGGGGIPVVLEEPDENGVYHSNYGFTFKDGKDLKVYRGIEAVIDKDLASALLGTMLVKRAKEKGEGIDVTLTIFTGEDGAKLHYQKPDQVNLRHLTLEEAKKYYSEGHFPAGSMGPKILAIIKFLEGGGKKAYISLTSKYLETLEGKAGTTIVRE
;
A
#
# COMPACT_ATOMS: atom_id res chain seq x y z
N MET A 1 -21.18 -2.23 -5.01
CA MET A 1 -20.34 -1.01 -5.04
C MET A 1 -18.86 -1.29 -5.29
N GLN A 2 -18.19 -2.18 -4.54
CA GLN A 2 -16.75 -2.50 -4.75
C GLN A 2 -16.45 -3.09 -6.13
N TRP A 3 -17.12 -4.18 -6.53
CA TRP A 3 -16.98 -4.79 -7.86
C TRP A 3 -17.14 -3.81 -9.04
N LYS A 4 -18.09 -2.85 -8.93
CA LYS A 4 -18.29 -1.83 -9.96
C LYS A 4 -17.08 -0.92 -10.09
N ARG A 5 -16.55 -0.42 -8.96
CA ARG A 5 -15.33 0.39 -8.94
C ARG A 5 -14.11 -0.40 -9.42
N THR A 6 -13.99 -1.67 -9.03
CA THR A 6 -12.95 -2.56 -9.54
C THR A 6 -13.02 -2.71 -11.05
N LYS A 7 -14.21 -2.88 -11.63
CA LYS A 7 -14.42 -2.89 -13.08
C LYS A 7 -13.93 -1.60 -13.73
N GLU A 8 -14.38 -0.44 -13.24
CA GLU A 8 -13.98 0.87 -13.78
C GLU A 8 -12.46 1.05 -13.72
N THR A 9 -11.81 0.72 -12.60
CA THR A 9 -10.35 0.79 -12.47
C THR A 9 -9.63 -0.18 -13.42
N CYS A 10 -10.08 -1.44 -13.50
CA CYS A 10 -9.44 -2.44 -14.37
C CYS A 10 -9.62 -2.13 -15.85
N GLU A 11 -10.71 -1.48 -16.24
CA GLU A 11 -10.92 -0.99 -17.60
C GLU A 11 -9.83 0.03 -17.97
N HIS A 12 -9.57 1.02 -17.11
CA HIS A 12 -8.47 1.95 -17.30
C HIS A 12 -7.10 1.27 -17.30
N ILE A 13 -6.81 0.39 -16.34
CA ILE A 13 -5.53 -0.34 -16.28
C ILE A 13 -5.32 -1.18 -17.55
N SER A 14 -6.35 -1.87 -18.04
CA SER A 14 -6.24 -2.64 -19.28
C SER A 14 -5.97 -1.78 -20.51
N ASN A 15 -6.44 -0.53 -20.54
CA ASN A 15 -6.08 0.42 -21.59
C ASN A 15 -4.60 0.82 -21.50
N ILE A 16 -4.07 1.00 -20.28
CA ILE A 16 -2.64 1.28 -20.07
C ILE A 16 -1.79 0.11 -20.59
N VAL A 17 -2.10 -1.12 -20.18
CA VAL A 17 -1.39 -2.32 -20.63
C VAL A 17 -1.46 -2.46 -22.15
N ASN A 18 -2.59 -2.15 -22.76
CA ASN A 18 -2.75 -2.16 -24.22
C ASN A 18 -1.92 -1.07 -24.93
N SER A 19 -1.70 0.07 -24.29
CA SER A 19 -0.90 1.16 -24.84
C SER A 19 0.61 0.89 -24.77
N PHE A 20 1.05 0.10 -23.78
CA PHE A 20 2.46 -0.27 -23.60
C PHE A 20 2.59 -1.78 -23.35
N PRO A 21 2.36 -2.64 -24.37
CA PRO A 21 2.28 -4.09 -24.19
C PRO A 21 3.62 -4.74 -23.82
N GLU A 22 4.73 -4.10 -24.18
CA GLU A 22 6.10 -4.55 -23.89
C GLU A 22 6.54 -4.28 -22.45
N ASP A 23 5.79 -3.45 -21.71
CA ASP A 23 6.11 -3.16 -20.32
C ASP A 23 5.70 -4.31 -19.40
N ASP A 24 6.42 -4.41 -18.29
CA ASP A 24 6.09 -5.25 -17.15
C ASP A 24 5.29 -4.47 -16.11
N TYR A 25 4.25 -5.11 -15.58
CA TYR A 25 3.29 -4.45 -14.69
C TYR A 25 3.18 -5.19 -13.37
N ILE A 26 3.28 -4.44 -12.28
CA ILE A 26 2.96 -4.90 -10.94
C ILE A 26 1.79 -4.07 -10.44
N LEU A 27 0.77 -4.75 -9.90
CA LEU A 27 -0.35 -4.07 -9.25
C LEU A 27 -0.24 -4.21 -7.74
N THR A 28 -0.40 -3.09 -7.04
CA THR A 28 -0.55 -3.04 -5.58
C THR A 28 -1.85 -2.32 -5.24
N HIS A 29 -2.33 -2.45 -4.01
CA HIS A 29 -3.55 -1.77 -3.59
C HIS A 29 -3.56 -1.44 -2.10
N GLY A 30 -4.38 -0.47 -1.69
CA GLY A 30 -4.70 -0.26 -0.28
C GLY A 30 -5.84 -1.17 0.18
N ASN A 31 -6.04 -1.27 1.50
CA ASN A 31 -7.12 -2.07 2.09
C ASN A 31 -7.82 -1.39 3.28
N GLY A 32 -7.53 -0.13 3.59
CA GLY A 32 -7.95 0.52 4.86
C GLY A 32 -9.44 0.36 5.22
N PRO A 33 -10.40 0.67 4.32
CA PRO A 33 -11.81 0.38 4.56
C PRO A 33 -12.12 -1.12 4.68
N GLN A 34 -11.51 -1.94 3.82
CA GLN A 34 -11.74 -3.39 3.76
C GLN A 34 -11.28 -4.09 5.03
N VAL A 35 -10.05 -3.83 5.49
CA VAL A 35 -9.46 -4.50 6.66
C VAL A 35 -10.19 -4.11 7.93
N GLY A 36 -10.62 -2.84 8.05
CA GLY A 36 -11.44 -2.44 9.17
C GLY A 36 -12.85 -3.05 9.14
N ASN A 37 -13.44 -3.27 7.96
CA ASN A 37 -14.72 -3.99 7.86
C ASN A 37 -14.58 -5.48 8.22
N VAL A 38 -13.49 -6.13 7.83
CA VAL A 38 -13.18 -7.52 8.23
C VAL A 38 -12.99 -7.59 9.75
N LEU A 39 -12.21 -6.67 10.32
CA LEU A 39 -12.01 -6.57 11.76
C LEU A 39 -13.34 -6.34 12.51
N LEU A 40 -14.19 -5.43 12.04
CA LEU A 40 -15.51 -5.19 12.64
C LEU A 40 -16.38 -6.45 12.64
N ARG A 41 -16.36 -7.23 11.54
CA ARG A 41 -17.10 -8.50 11.48
C ARG A 41 -16.58 -9.47 12.52
N SER A 42 -15.26 -9.59 12.65
CA SER A 42 -14.63 -10.43 13.67
C SER A 42 -15.01 -9.99 15.09
N GLU A 43 -14.98 -8.68 15.36
CA GLU A 43 -15.37 -8.11 16.66
C GLU A 43 -16.85 -8.39 16.99
N TYR A 44 -17.76 -8.24 16.03
CA TYR A 44 -19.19 -8.53 16.23
C TYR A 44 -19.49 -10.01 16.37
N SER A 45 -18.68 -10.88 15.77
CA SER A 45 -18.86 -12.34 15.89
C SER A 45 -18.23 -12.96 17.13
N ARG A 46 -17.50 -12.19 17.96
CA ARG A 46 -16.81 -12.68 19.18
C ARG A 46 -17.65 -13.60 20.09
N PRO A 47 -18.97 -13.40 20.29
CA PRO A 47 -19.76 -14.29 21.13
C PRO A 47 -19.91 -15.73 20.59
N ILE A 48 -19.64 -15.95 19.30
CA ILE A 48 -19.87 -17.24 18.61
C ILE A 48 -18.67 -17.74 17.79
N LEU A 49 -17.69 -16.88 17.49
CA LEU A 49 -16.49 -17.21 16.71
C LEU A 49 -15.24 -16.66 17.39
N PRO A 50 -14.07 -17.33 17.28
CA PRO A 50 -12.80 -16.79 17.74
C PRO A 50 -12.48 -15.44 17.08
N PRO A 51 -11.89 -14.48 17.81
CA PRO A 51 -11.43 -13.23 17.22
C PRO A 51 -10.27 -13.48 16.25
N LEU A 52 -10.22 -12.69 15.18
CA LEU A 52 -9.11 -12.67 14.23
C LEU A 52 -8.24 -11.44 14.53
N PRO A 53 -6.92 -11.60 14.66
CA PRO A 53 -6.02 -10.48 14.82
C PRO A 53 -5.93 -9.67 13.51
N LEU A 54 -5.47 -8.42 13.61
CA LEU A 54 -5.47 -7.47 12.50
C LEU A 54 -4.60 -7.90 11.31
N ASP A 55 -3.47 -8.55 11.56
CA ASP A 55 -2.58 -9.10 10.53
C ASP A 55 -3.27 -10.21 9.71
N VAL A 56 -4.01 -11.11 10.38
CA VAL A 56 -4.85 -12.11 9.71
C VAL A 56 -5.97 -11.45 8.91
N CYS A 57 -6.64 -10.43 9.47
CA CYS A 57 -7.61 -9.63 8.70
C CYS A 57 -6.95 -8.97 7.47
N GLY A 58 -5.69 -8.54 7.59
CA GLY A 58 -4.88 -8.05 6.47
C GLY A 58 -4.75 -9.10 5.37
N SER A 59 -4.43 -10.35 5.74
CA SER A 59 -4.33 -11.48 4.80
C SER A 59 -5.65 -11.76 4.08
N ASP A 60 -6.80 -11.75 4.78
CA ASP A 60 -8.14 -11.89 4.18
C ASP A 60 -8.40 -10.81 3.11
N THR A 61 -7.94 -9.58 3.36
CA THR A 61 -8.12 -8.51 2.38
C THR A 61 -7.23 -8.67 1.14
N GLN A 62 -6.06 -9.28 1.25
CA GLN A 62 -5.24 -9.60 0.09
C GLN A 62 -5.93 -10.63 -0.80
N GLY A 63 -6.46 -11.71 -0.21
CA GLY A 63 -7.20 -12.73 -0.95
C GLY A 63 -8.47 -12.17 -1.60
N SER A 64 -9.31 -11.46 -0.83
CA SER A 64 -10.59 -10.96 -1.33
C SER A 64 -10.45 -9.83 -2.36
N MET A 65 -9.55 -8.86 -2.15
CA MET A 65 -9.30 -7.80 -3.13
C MET A 65 -8.51 -8.29 -4.33
N GLY A 66 -7.49 -9.12 -4.10
CA GLY A 66 -6.71 -9.76 -5.15
C GLY A 66 -7.62 -10.54 -6.09
N TYR A 67 -8.53 -11.36 -5.57
CA TYR A 67 -9.53 -12.07 -6.37
C TYR A 67 -10.35 -11.13 -7.28
N MET A 68 -10.92 -10.07 -6.72
CA MET A 68 -11.71 -9.11 -7.51
C MET A 68 -10.88 -8.46 -8.62
N LEU A 69 -9.66 -8.03 -8.30
CA LEU A 69 -8.77 -7.37 -9.27
C LEU A 69 -8.30 -8.34 -10.35
N ALA A 70 -7.81 -9.52 -9.96
CA ALA A 70 -7.29 -10.52 -10.89
C ALA A 70 -8.37 -11.01 -11.85
N GLN A 71 -9.56 -11.35 -11.35
CA GLN A 71 -10.65 -11.80 -12.19
C GLN A 71 -11.03 -10.75 -13.23
N ILE A 72 -11.21 -9.51 -12.80
CA ILE A 72 -11.72 -8.45 -13.68
C ILE A 72 -10.64 -7.97 -14.65
N LEU A 73 -9.40 -7.77 -14.19
CA LEU A 73 -8.30 -7.35 -15.05
C LEU A 73 -7.97 -8.42 -16.09
N ALA A 74 -7.88 -9.70 -15.69
CA ALA A 74 -7.62 -10.79 -16.63
C ALA A 74 -8.71 -10.87 -17.71
N ASN A 75 -9.98 -10.69 -17.34
CA ASN A 75 -11.07 -10.65 -18.32
C ASN A 75 -10.94 -9.45 -19.27
N GLN A 76 -10.62 -8.25 -18.77
CA GLN A 76 -10.42 -7.06 -19.60
C GLN A 76 -9.25 -7.23 -20.58
N LEU A 77 -8.11 -7.77 -20.13
CA LEU A 77 -6.97 -8.05 -20.98
C LEU A 77 -7.31 -9.04 -22.10
N LYS A 78 -8.03 -10.13 -21.78
CA LYS A 78 -8.50 -11.09 -22.78
C LYS A 78 -9.44 -10.47 -23.82
N THR A 79 -10.33 -9.56 -23.42
CA THR A 79 -11.20 -8.86 -24.41
C THR A 79 -10.43 -7.97 -25.37
N LYS A 80 -9.18 -7.64 -25.06
CA LYS A 80 -8.27 -6.85 -25.90
C LYS A 80 -7.25 -7.72 -26.66
N GLY A 81 -7.33 -9.05 -26.54
CA GLY A 81 -6.36 -9.97 -27.14
C GLY A 81 -5.00 -10.00 -26.45
N ILE A 82 -4.91 -9.52 -25.20
CA ILE A 82 -3.67 -9.51 -24.42
C ILE A 82 -3.60 -10.77 -23.56
N GLU A 83 -2.63 -11.64 -23.84
CA GLU A 83 -2.44 -12.94 -23.16
C GLU A 83 -1.52 -12.85 -21.92
N LYS A 84 -1.67 -11.81 -21.09
CA LYS A 84 -0.99 -11.74 -19.79
C LYS A 84 -1.85 -12.38 -18.70
N GLN A 85 -1.27 -13.30 -17.92
CA GLN A 85 -1.93 -13.85 -16.73
C GLN A 85 -1.83 -12.87 -15.57
N VAL A 86 -2.88 -12.78 -14.75
CA VAL A 86 -2.90 -11.95 -13.54
C VAL A 86 -2.91 -12.88 -12.33
N VAL A 87 -1.92 -12.73 -11.44
CA VAL A 87 -1.72 -13.63 -10.30
C VAL A 87 -1.73 -12.85 -8.99
N CYS A 88 -2.34 -13.38 -7.93
CA CYS A 88 -2.30 -12.77 -6.60
C CYS A 88 -1.28 -13.48 -5.72
N ILE A 89 -0.37 -12.71 -5.13
CA ILE A 89 0.66 -13.21 -4.22
C ILE A 89 0.31 -12.71 -2.82
N VAL A 90 0.02 -13.65 -1.91
CA VAL A 90 -0.08 -13.30 -0.48
C VAL A 90 1.30 -12.85 -0.02
N THR A 91 1.38 -11.64 0.51
CA THR A 91 2.65 -10.95 0.73
C THR A 91 2.81 -10.52 2.18
N GLN A 92 3.91 -10.93 2.79
CA GLN A 92 4.42 -10.48 4.08
C GLN A 92 5.46 -9.38 3.88
N VAL A 93 5.43 -8.38 4.75
CA VAL A 93 6.36 -7.25 4.72
C VAL A 93 6.97 -7.09 6.10
N VAL A 94 8.30 -7.14 6.13
CA VAL A 94 9.09 -7.05 7.35
C VAL A 94 9.06 -5.61 7.86
N VAL A 95 8.87 -5.46 9.17
CA VAL A 95 8.90 -4.19 9.88
C VAL A 95 9.79 -4.29 11.12
N GLY A 96 10.24 -3.15 11.64
CA GLY A 96 11.08 -3.12 12.84
C GLY A 96 10.27 -3.42 14.10
N LYS A 97 10.76 -4.31 14.98
CA LYS A 97 10.10 -4.66 16.25
C LYS A 97 9.88 -3.46 17.17
N ASN A 98 10.78 -2.48 17.10
CA ASN A 98 10.76 -1.25 17.91
C ASN A 98 10.40 -0.01 17.05
N ASP A 99 9.64 -0.18 15.97
CA ASP A 99 9.25 0.94 15.12
C ASP A 99 8.39 1.95 15.92
N PRO A 100 8.71 3.26 15.92
CA PRO A 100 7.94 4.28 16.63
C PRO A 100 6.46 4.36 16.23
N GLY A 101 6.11 3.84 15.04
CA GLY A 101 4.74 3.72 14.56
C GLY A 101 3.85 2.81 15.41
N PHE A 102 4.43 1.95 16.28
CA PHE A 102 3.68 1.18 17.28
C PHE A 102 3.23 2.03 18.47
N GLU A 103 4.03 3.01 18.88
CA GLU A 103 3.70 3.90 20.01
C GLU A 103 2.69 4.98 19.64
N ASN A 104 2.70 5.44 18.38
CA ASN A 104 1.76 6.45 17.88
C ASN A 104 0.96 5.96 16.67
N PRO A 105 -0.15 5.25 16.88
CA PRO A 105 -1.05 4.80 15.82
C PRO A 105 -1.56 5.95 14.95
N THR A 106 -1.35 5.88 13.64
CA THR A 106 -1.74 6.93 12.69
C THR A 106 -2.56 6.42 11.51
N LYS A 107 -2.59 5.10 11.26
CA LYS A 107 -3.27 4.55 10.09
C LYS A 107 -4.76 4.39 10.32
N PHE A 108 -5.57 5.17 9.62
CA PHE A 108 -7.02 5.05 9.68
C PHE A 108 -7.54 3.77 9.00
N ILE A 109 -8.35 2.99 9.72
CA ILE A 109 -9.02 1.78 9.20
C ILE A 109 -10.52 1.81 9.45
N GLY A 110 -11.28 1.05 8.65
CA GLY A 110 -12.71 0.83 8.88
C GLY A 110 -13.58 2.06 8.62
N PRO A 111 -14.86 2.02 9.06
CA PRO A 111 -15.84 3.06 8.78
C PRO A 111 -15.60 4.33 9.61
N SER A 112 -16.42 5.34 9.32
CA SER A 112 -16.48 6.61 10.04
C SER A 112 -17.47 6.54 11.20
N TYR A 113 -17.18 7.28 12.25
CA TYR A 113 -17.99 7.38 13.47
C TYR A 113 -18.19 8.84 13.86
N THR A 114 -19.27 9.11 14.58
CA THR A 114 -19.39 10.34 15.38
C THR A 114 -18.36 10.33 16.51
N LYS A 115 -18.09 11.50 17.11
CA LYS A 115 -17.23 11.60 18.28
C LYS A 115 -17.72 10.71 19.43
N GLU A 116 -19.02 10.74 19.71
CA GLU A 116 -19.63 9.98 20.81
C GLU A 116 -19.44 8.47 20.61
N GLU A 117 -19.78 7.95 19.43
CA GLU A 117 -19.60 6.53 19.10
C GLU A 117 -18.13 6.10 19.18
N ALA A 118 -17.21 6.92 18.65
CA ALA A 118 -15.79 6.63 18.68
C ALA A 118 -15.24 6.57 20.12
N MET A 119 -15.65 7.49 20.99
CA MET A 119 -15.22 7.50 22.40
C MET A 119 -15.80 6.32 23.18
N LYS A 120 -17.04 5.91 22.88
CA LYS A 120 -17.63 4.70 23.45
C LYS A 120 -16.83 3.45 23.08
N ARG A 121 -16.43 3.32 21.81
CA ARG A 121 -15.57 2.21 21.34
C ARG A 121 -14.17 2.26 21.96
N ALA A 122 -13.61 3.44 22.18
CA ALA A 122 -12.34 3.59 22.89
C ALA A 122 -12.41 3.04 24.32
N GLN A 123 -13.51 3.33 25.04
CA GLN A 123 -13.72 2.84 26.40
C GLN A 123 -14.03 1.34 26.47
N MET A 124 -14.89 0.84 25.57
CA MET A 124 -15.38 -0.54 25.63
C MET A 124 -14.40 -1.55 25.00
N ASP A 125 -13.76 -1.18 23.89
CA ASP A 125 -12.99 -2.09 23.06
C ASP A 125 -11.48 -1.77 23.05
N GLY A 126 -11.05 -0.76 23.82
CA GLY A 126 -9.65 -0.31 23.85
C GLY A 126 -9.18 0.32 22.54
N TRP A 127 -10.10 0.79 21.71
CA TRP A 127 -9.74 1.40 20.43
C TRP A 127 -8.96 2.71 20.61
N VAL A 128 -7.92 2.87 19.80
CA VAL A 128 -7.32 4.19 19.55
C VAL A 128 -8.09 4.85 18.41
N VAL A 129 -8.64 6.03 18.64
CA VAL A 129 -9.44 6.80 17.67
C VAL A 129 -8.86 8.19 17.48
N LYS A 130 -8.91 8.70 16.25
CA LYS A 130 -8.46 10.07 15.92
C LYS A 130 -9.51 10.76 15.04
N LEU A 131 -9.55 12.09 15.14
CA LEU A 131 -10.31 12.93 14.22
C LEU A 131 -9.74 12.75 12.80
N TYR A 132 -10.58 12.35 11.86
CA TYR A 132 -10.20 12.14 10.47
C TYR A 132 -10.35 13.43 9.66
N LYS A 133 -11.54 14.03 9.70
CA LYS A 133 -11.86 15.32 9.07
C LYS A 133 -13.14 15.90 9.64
N LYS A 134 -13.52 17.10 9.17
CA LYS A 134 -14.88 17.61 9.32
C LYS A 134 -15.64 17.45 8.00
N ASP A 135 -16.95 17.26 8.09
CA ASP A 135 -17.83 17.31 6.91
C ASP A 135 -18.11 18.77 6.47
N GLU A 136 -18.90 18.93 5.41
CA GLU A 136 -19.23 20.24 4.81
C GLU A 136 -20.00 21.17 5.76
N ILE A 137 -20.66 20.62 6.77
CA ILE A 137 -21.48 21.36 7.75
C ILE A 137 -20.71 21.49 9.08
N GLY A 138 -19.48 20.97 9.16
CA GLY A 138 -18.56 21.13 10.27
C GLY A 138 -18.60 20.02 11.32
N ASN A 139 -19.36 18.94 11.11
CA ASN A 139 -19.41 17.81 12.04
C ASN A 139 -18.09 17.04 12.03
N GLU A 140 -17.63 16.63 13.20
CA GLU A 140 -16.42 15.83 13.34
C GLU A 140 -16.64 14.38 12.91
N ILE A 141 -15.77 13.90 12.02
CA ILE A 141 -15.71 12.50 11.60
C ILE A 141 -14.51 11.84 12.27
N TRP A 142 -14.77 10.83 13.10
CA TRP A 142 -13.77 10.07 13.84
C TRP A 142 -13.59 8.68 13.23
N ARG A 143 -12.37 8.13 13.35
CA ARG A 143 -12.04 6.79 12.83
C ARG A 143 -11.05 6.07 13.74
N LYS A 144 -11.10 4.73 13.75
CA LYS A 144 -10.10 3.88 14.40
C LYS A 144 -8.76 4.06 13.71
N VAL A 145 -7.69 4.18 14.50
CA VAL A 145 -6.31 4.18 14.03
C VAL A 145 -5.55 2.99 14.57
N VAL A 146 -4.61 2.49 13.78
CA VAL A 146 -3.74 1.37 14.13
C VAL A 146 -2.28 1.73 13.85
N PRO A 147 -1.32 0.98 14.42
CA PRO A 147 0.10 1.13 14.12
C PRO A 147 0.40 1.13 12.62
N SER A 148 1.35 1.95 12.21
CA SER A 148 1.76 2.13 10.81
C SER A 148 3.28 2.13 10.68
N PRO A 149 3.94 1.00 10.96
CA PRO A 149 5.40 0.91 10.90
C PRO A 149 5.93 1.06 9.48
N VAL A 150 7.22 1.41 9.37
CA VAL A 150 7.91 1.57 8.09
C VAL A 150 8.24 0.19 7.51
N PRO A 151 7.92 -0.07 6.23
CA PRO A 151 8.28 -1.34 5.60
C PRO A 151 9.79 -1.40 5.34
N LEU A 152 10.40 -2.55 5.64
CA LEU A 152 11.85 -2.77 5.57
C LEU A 152 12.26 -3.80 4.52
N ASP A 153 11.48 -4.87 4.36
CA ASP A 153 11.76 -5.96 3.40
C ASP A 153 10.46 -6.62 2.95
N ILE A 154 10.49 -7.28 1.78
CA ILE A 154 9.35 -8.03 1.23
C ILE A 154 9.74 -9.49 1.16
N VAL A 155 9.04 -10.35 1.91
CA VAL A 155 9.41 -11.76 2.06
C VAL A 155 9.26 -12.51 0.73
N GLU A 156 8.17 -12.27 0.01
CA GLU A 156 7.86 -12.96 -1.26
C GLU A 156 8.40 -12.25 -2.51
N ILE A 157 9.46 -11.42 -2.39
CA ILE A 157 10.03 -10.68 -3.54
C ILE A 157 10.47 -11.61 -4.69
N ASP A 158 11.02 -12.77 -4.38
CA ASP A 158 11.48 -13.74 -5.38
C ASP A 158 10.30 -14.27 -6.23
N LEU A 159 9.11 -14.41 -5.63
CA LEU A 159 7.90 -14.82 -6.36
C LEU A 159 7.37 -13.71 -7.27
N VAL A 160 7.55 -12.44 -6.87
CA VAL A 160 7.20 -11.30 -7.70
C VAL A 160 8.09 -11.27 -8.95
N GLU A 161 9.41 -11.40 -8.78
CA GLU A 161 10.35 -11.49 -9.91
C GLU A 161 10.02 -12.68 -10.83
N ALA A 162 9.79 -13.87 -10.26
CA ALA A 162 9.44 -15.05 -11.05
C ALA A 162 8.14 -14.87 -11.85
N ALA A 163 7.16 -14.13 -11.33
CA ALA A 163 5.93 -13.82 -12.07
C ALA A 163 6.21 -12.88 -13.25
N LEU A 164 7.05 -11.85 -13.06
CA LEU A 164 7.45 -10.92 -14.11
C LEU A 164 8.25 -11.62 -15.21
N GLU A 165 9.20 -12.48 -14.85
CA GLU A 165 9.98 -13.29 -15.80
C GLU A 165 9.11 -14.20 -16.68
N LYS A 166 7.90 -14.55 -16.21
CA LYS A 166 6.90 -15.32 -16.98
C LYS A 166 5.91 -14.44 -17.74
N GLY A 167 6.11 -13.13 -17.79
CA GLY A 167 5.23 -12.16 -18.45
C GLY A 167 3.87 -12.00 -17.77
N MET A 168 3.76 -12.40 -16.49
CA MET A 168 2.54 -12.26 -15.71
C MET A 168 2.44 -10.87 -15.07
N VAL A 169 1.24 -10.50 -14.64
CA VAL A 169 0.95 -9.28 -13.87
C VAL A 169 0.71 -9.68 -12.41
N PRO A 170 1.73 -9.62 -11.53
CA PRO A 170 1.53 -9.90 -10.11
C PRO A 170 0.73 -8.78 -9.43
N ILE A 171 -0.28 -9.19 -8.66
CA ILE A 171 -0.95 -8.40 -7.63
C ILE A 171 -0.31 -8.78 -6.30
N THR A 172 0.41 -7.85 -5.69
CA THR A 172 1.24 -8.11 -4.51
C THR A 172 1.16 -6.94 -3.53
N VAL A 173 1.73 -7.10 -2.33
CA VAL A 173 1.81 -6.08 -1.28
C VAL A 173 0.42 -5.48 -1.00
N GLY A 174 -0.62 -6.31 -1.09
CA GLY A 174 -2.00 -5.89 -0.92
C GLY A 174 -2.22 -5.33 0.48
N GLY A 175 -2.75 -4.11 0.58
CA GLY A 175 -2.88 -3.40 1.84
C GLY A 175 -1.59 -2.84 2.42
N GLY A 176 -0.48 -2.89 1.69
CA GLY A 176 0.87 -2.61 2.20
C GLY A 176 1.63 -3.86 2.64
N GLY A 177 1.03 -5.05 2.51
CA GLY A 177 1.58 -6.31 3.00
C GLY A 177 1.10 -6.68 4.40
N ILE A 178 1.22 -7.97 4.74
CA ILE A 178 0.96 -8.48 6.10
C ILE A 178 2.20 -8.13 6.94
N PRO A 179 2.07 -7.30 8.00
CA PRO A 179 3.23 -6.90 8.78
C PRO A 179 3.77 -8.07 9.59
N VAL A 180 5.06 -8.35 9.41
CA VAL A 180 5.80 -9.36 10.18
C VAL A 180 7.09 -8.77 10.74
N VAL A 181 7.56 -9.31 11.86
CA VAL A 181 8.91 -9.07 12.35
C VAL A 181 9.78 -10.29 12.06
N LEU A 182 11.06 -10.05 11.76
CA LEU A 182 12.06 -11.11 11.75
C LEU A 182 12.45 -11.40 13.19
N GLU A 183 12.26 -12.65 13.63
CA GLU A 183 12.56 -13.05 15.00
C GLU A 183 14.04 -13.43 15.16
N GLU A 184 14.56 -13.12 16.34
CA GLU A 184 15.87 -13.55 16.81
C GLU A 184 15.68 -14.78 17.73
N PRO A 185 16.62 -15.74 17.73
CA PRO A 185 16.53 -16.87 18.63
C PRO A 185 16.73 -16.44 20.09
N ASP A 186 16.13 -17.19 21.00
CA ASP A 186 16.44 -17.08 22.42
C ASP A 186 17.84 -17.66 22.76
N GLU A 187 18.21 -17.60 24.05
CA GLU A 187 19.49 -18.10 24.56
C GLU A 187 19.77 -19.58 24.25
N ASN A 188 18.72 -20.38 23.98
CA ASN A 188 18.82 -21.81 23.65
C ASN A 188 18.79 -22.06 22.13
N GLY A 189 18.83 -20.99 21.33
CA GLY A 189 18.76 -21.05 19.88
C GLY A 189 17.34 -21.26 19.33
N VAL A 190 16.29 -21.05 20.13
CA VAL A 190 14.89 -21.30 19.73
C VAL A 190 14.22 -20.00 19.28
N TYR A 191 13.61 -20.04 18.11
CA TYR A 191 12.80 -18.94 17.57
C TYR A 191 11.34 -19.14 17.97
N HIS A 192 10.67 -18.05 18.37
CA HIS A 192 9.27 -18.06 18.80
C HIS A 192 8.41 -17.28 17.80
N SER A 193 7.36 -17.93 17.27
CA SER A 193 6.44 -17.34 16.31
C SER A 193 5.00 -17.27 16.85
N ASN A 194 4.03 -16.92 16.01
CA ASN A 194 2.62 -16.79 16.40
C ASN A 194 2.10 -18.10 16.99
N TYR A 195 1.07 -17.99 17.85
CA TYR A 195 0.36 -19.13 18.44
C TYR A 195 1.23 -20.09 19.27
N GLY A 196 2.37 -19.62 19.78
CA GLY A 196 3.27 -20.45 20.60
C GLY A 196 4.07 -21.46 19.80
N PHE A 197 4.14 -21.32 18.47
CA PHE A 197 4.97 -22.16 17.64
C PHE A 197 6.44 -21.81 17.81
N THR A 198 7.28 -22.84 17.89
CA THR A 198 8.72 -22.70 18.03
C THR A 198 9.45 -23.35 16.88
N PHE A 199 10.54 -22.75 16.45
CA PHE A 199 11.42 -23.27 15.41
C PHE A 199 12.84 -23.32 15.92
N LYS A 200 13.58 -24.37 15.56
CA LYS A 200 14.99 -24.56 15.88
C LYS A 200 15.63 -25.31 14.73
N ASP A 201 16.95 -25.18 14.61
CA ASP A 201 17.79 -25.90 13.67
C ASP A 201 17.51 -25.52 12.20
N GLY A 202 18.56 -25.24 11.43
CA GLY A 202 18.42 -24.78 10.05
C GLY A 202 19.56 -23.86 9.65
N LYS A 203 20.05 -24.04 8.43
CA LYS A 203 21.08 -23.16 7.87
C LYS A 203 20.42 -21.88 7.38
N ASP A 204 20.94 -20.72 7.82
CA ASP A 204 20.44 -19.39 7.42
C ASP A 204 18.93 -19.20 7.69
N LEU A 205 18.44 -19.80 8.78
CA LEU A 205 17.02 -19.83 9.14
C LEU A 205 16.49 -18.40 9.39
N LYS A 206 15.42 -18.04 8.67
CA LYS A 206 14.62 -16.84 8.91
C LYS A 206 13.26 -17.26 9.45
N VAL A 207 12.92 -16.81 10.66
CA VAL A 207 11.62 -17.05 11.29
C VAL A 207 10.88 -15.73 11.41
N TYR A 208 9.64 -15.71 10.97
CA TYR A 208 8.80 -14.52 10.99
C TYR A 208 7.67 -14.68 12.00
N ARG A 209 7.22 -13.56 12.56
CA ARG A 209 6.02 -13.48 13.39
C ARG A 209 5.15 -12.32 12.94
N GLY A 210 3.88 -12.59 12.64
CA GLY A 210 2.85 -11.59 12.35
C GLY A 210 2.61 -10.66 13.54
N ILE A 211 2.40 -9.38 13.26
CA ILE A 211 2.15 -8.35 14.26
C ILE A 211 0.98 -7.47 13.82
N GLU A 212 0.13 -7.06 14.77
CA GLU A 212 -1.06 -6.26 14.48
C GLU A 212 -0.71 -4.82 14.11
N ALA A 213 -0.61 -4.55 12.80
CA ALA A 213 -0.39 -3.23 12.23
C ALA A 213 -0.98 -3.14 10.82
N VAL A 214 -0.97 -1.95 10.23
CA VAL A 214 -1.25 -1.76 8.80
C VAL A 214 -0.18 -0.86 8.21
N ILE A 215 0.58 -1.41 7.27
CA ILE A 215 1.66 -0.70 6.57
C ILE A 215 1.05 0.29 5.56
N ASP A 216 1.69 1.42 5.34
CA ASP A 216 1.27 2.31 4.28
C ASP A 216 1.57 1.71 2.90
N LYS A 217 0.52 1.41 2.13
CA LYS A 217 0.67 0.83 0.79
C LYS A 217 1.52 1.66 -0.17
N ASP A 218 1.51 2.99 -0.08
CA ASP A 218 2.30 3.82 -0.99
C ASP A 218 3.80 3.65 -0.67
N LEU A 219 4.17 3.63 0.63
CA LEU A 219 5.53 3.32 1.08
C LEU A 219 5.97 1.89 0.75
N ALA A 220 5.07 0.92 0.87
CA ALA A 220 5.38 -0.48 0.56
C ALA A 220 5.58 -0.70 -0.95
N SER A 221 4.80 -0.03 -1.80
CA SER A 221 5.01 -0.05 -3.25
C SER A 221 6.31 0.66 -3.66
N ALA A 222 6.69 1.74 -2.95
CA ALA A 222 7.99 2.36 -3.14
C ALA A 222 9.14 1.40 -2.76
N LEU A 223 9.04 0.70 -1.63
CA LEU A 223 10.00 -0.33 -1.23
C LEU A 223 10.11 -1.44 -2.28
N LEU A 224 8.99 -1.93 -2.80
CA LEU A 224 8.99 -2.95 -3.85
C LEU A 224 9.78 -2.49 -5.08
N GLY A 225 9.52 -1.26 -5.55
CA GLY A 225 10.24 -0.70 -6.69
C GLY A 225 11.75 -0.56 -6.43
N THR A 226 12.17 -0.10 -5.25
CA THR A 226 13.59 0.05 -4.92
C THR A 226 14.29 -1.30 -4.74
N MET A 227 13.60 -2.31 -4.19
CA MET A 227 14.11 -3.68 -4.11
C MET A 227 14.36 -4.27 -5.50
N LEU A 228 13.44 -4.09 -6.45
CA LEU A 228 13.64 -4.56 -7.83
C LEU A 228 14.84 -3.88 -8.49
N VAL A 229 14.96 -2.56 -8.39
CA VAL A 229 16.13 -1.80 -8.91
C VAL A 229 17.43 -2.32 -8.30
N LYS A 230 17.47 -2.48 -6.97
CA LYS A 230 18.64 -2.97 -6.25
C LYS A 230 19.05 -4.37 -6.72
N ARG A 231 18.09 -5.29 -6.80
CA ARG A 231 18.33 -6.69 -7.17
C ARG A 231 18.78 -6.84 -8.62
N ALA A 232 18.16 -6.10 -9.56
CA ALA A 232 18.61 -6.07 -10.95
C ALA A 232 20.06 -5.56 -11.05
N LYS A 233 20.41 -4.50 -10.31
CA LYS A 233 21.78 -4.00 -10.25
C LYS A 233 22.76 -5.05 -9.71
N GLU A 234 22.38 -5.80 -8.67
CA GLU A 234 23.19 -6.89 -8.10
C GLU A 234 23.38 -8.04 -9.10
N LYS A 235 22.39 -8.29 -9.98
CA LYS A 235 22.47 -9.25 -11.10
C LYS A 235 23.25 -8.70 -12.31
N GLY A 236 23.63 -7.42 -12.31
CA GLY A 236 24.30 -6.76 -13.45
C GLY A 236 23.36 -6.35 -14.58
N GLU A 237 22.06 -6.28 -14.30
CA GLU A 237 21.00 -5.93 -15.26
C GLU A 237 20.63 -4.45 -15.13
N GLY A 238 20.30 -3.82 -16.27
CA GLY A 238 19.75 -2.47 -16.31
C GLY A 238 18.25 -2.52 -16.48
N ILE A 239 17.50 -2.09 -15.46
CA ILE A 239 16.04 -1.95 -15.54
C ILE A 239 15.62 -0.52 -15.23
N ASP A 240 14.56 -0.08 -15.89
CA ASP A 240 13.91 1.20 -15.63
C ASP A 240 12.61 0.96 -14.87
N VAL A 241 12.58 1.28 -13.57
CA VAL A 241 11.36 1.15 -12.77
C VAL A 241 10.70 2.53 -12.64
N THR A 242 9.38 2.57 -12.86
CA THR A 242 8.55 3.73 -12.57
C THR A 242 7.49 3.39 -11.52
N LEU A 243 7.12 4.37 -10.69
CA LEU A 243 6.08 4.21 -9.66
C LEU A 243 4.89 5.10 -9.98
N THR A 244 3.72 4.52 -10.19
CA THR A 244 2.47 5.29 -10.35
C THR A 244 1.56 5.11 -9.14
N ILE A 245 1.26 6.20 -8.46
CA ILE A 245 0.28 6.26 -7.38
C ILE A 245 -1.04 6.79 -7.93
N PHE A 246 -2.02 5.89 -8.06
CA PHE A 246 -3.38 6.30 -8.38
C PHE A 246 -4.13 6.81 -7.15
N THR A 247 -4.75 7.99 -7.28
CA THR A 247 -5.47 8.65 -6.18
C THR A 247 -6.75 9.31 -6.70
N GLY A 248 -7.58 9.85 -5.80
CA GLY A 248 -8.82 10.55 -6.15
C GLY A 248 -8.62 12.01 -6.57
N GLU A 249 -7.38 12.44 -6.77
CA GLU A 249 -6.99 13.82 -7.07
C GLU A 249 -6.13 13.85 -8.32
N ASP A 250 -6.30 14.89 -9.14
CA ASP A 250 -5.54 15.13 -10.36
C ASP A 250 -4.12 15.70 -10.05
N GLY A 251 -3.33 14.93 -9.29
CA GLY A 251 -1.96 15.28 -8.89
C GLY A 251 -1.84 15.97 -7.53
N ALA A 252 -0.59 16.25 -7.15
CA ALA A 252 -0.22 17.05 -5.99
C ALA A 252 -0.41 18.55 -6.27
N LYS A 253 -0.76 19.30 -5.22
CA LYS A 253 -1.11 20.72 -5.30
C LYS A 253 -0.50 21.49 -4.13
N LEU A 254 -0.01 22.69 -4.37
CA LEU A 254 0.26 23.67 -3.32
C LEU A 254 -1.02 24.45 -3.03
N HIS A 255 -1.16 24.93 -1.79
CA HIS A 255 -2.31 25.71 -1.33
C HIS A 255 -3.65 25.02 -1.66
N TYR A 256 -3.72 23.71 -1.42
CA TYR A 256 -4.88 22.89 -1.76
C TYR A 256 -6.18 23.47 -1.16
N GLN A 257 -7.22 23.58 -2.00
CA GLN A 257 -8.52 24.18 -1.67
C GLN A 257 -8.46 25.67 -1.24
N LYS A 258 -7.42 26.40 -1.64
CA LYS A 258 -7.32 27.85 -1.47
C LYS A 258 -7.38 28.59 -2.82
N PRO A 259 -7.69 29.90 -2.84
CA PRO A 259 -7.76 30.67 -4.09
C PRO A 259 -6.47 30.70 -4.90
N ASP A 260 -5.33 30.58 -4.21
CA ASP A 260 -3.97 30.58 -4.76
C ASP A 260 -3.40 29.17 -5.01
N GLN A 261 -4.28 28.19 -5.21
CA GLN A 261 -3.89 26.80 -5.48
C GLN A 261 -3.03 26.67 -6.75
N VAL A 262 -1.94 25.90 -6.65
CA VAL A 262 -1.05 25.59 -7.78
C VAL A 262 -1.03 24.09 -8.03
N ASN A 263 -1.35 23.66 -9.25
CA ASN A 263 -1.22 22.27 -9.67
C ASN A 263 0.24 21.97 -10.01
N LEU A 264 0.86 21.01 -9.30
CA LEU A 264 2.24 20.62 -9.53
C LEU A 264 2.28 19.58 -10.65
N ARG A 265 2.38 20.00 -11.92
CA ARG A 265 2.41 19.08 -13.07
C ARG A 265 3.74 18.35 -13.21
N HIS A 266 4.82 19.05 -12.91
CA HIS A 266 6.18 18.53 -12.97
C HIS A 266 6.95 18.97 -11.75
N LEU A 267 7.75 18.08 -11.18
CA LEU A 267 8.63 18.33 -10.05
C LEU A 267 9.94 17.56 -10.25
N THR A 268 11.04 18.18 -9.86
CA THR A 268 12.28 17.47 -9.53
C THR A 268 12.18 16.83 -8.15
N LEU A 269 13.06 15.86 -7.86
CA LEU A 269 13.17 15.24 -6.54
C LEU A 269 13.47 16.29 -5.46
N GLU A 270 14.33 17.25 -5.76
CA GLU A 270 14.70 18.31 -4.81
C GLU A 270 13.52 19.25 -4.51
N GLU A 271 12.72 19.62 -5.51
CA GLU A 271 11.47 20.38 -5.27
C GLU A 271 10.47 19.58 -4.44
N ALA A 272 10.29 18.28 -4.73
CA ALA A 272 9.41 17.42 -3.96
C ALA A 272 9.85 17.34 -2.48
N LYS A 273 11.15 17.20 -2.21
CA LYS A 273 11.73 17.18 -0.86
C LYS A 273 11.54 18.51 -0.15
N LYS A 274 11.80 19.63 -0.84
CA LYS A 274 11.59 20.98 -0.32
C LYS A 274 10.12 21.16 0.10
N TYR A 275 9.17 20.94 -0.79
CA TYR A 275 7.75 21.12 -0.48
C TYR A 275 7.24 20.18 0.60
N TYR A 276 7.78 18.96 0.66
CA TYR A 276 7.49 18.03 1.74
C TYR A 276 7.96 18.55 3.10
N SER A 277 9.21 19.05 3.17
CA SER A 277 9.79 19.60 4.41
C SER A 277 9.10 20.89 4.89
N GLU A 278 8.59 21.70 3.96
CA GLU A 278 7.80 22.90 4.24
C GLU A 278 6.37 22.58 4.70
N GLY A 279 5.95 21.32 4.70
CA GLY A 279 4.66 20.89 5.22
C GLY A 279 3.46 21.17 4.31
N HIS A 280 3.67 21.35 3.00
CA HIS A 280 2.59 21.61 2.04
C HIS A 280 1.62 20.43 1.87
N PHE A 281 2.06 19.21 2.19
CA PHE A 281 1.29 17.98 1.94
C PHE A 281 0.73 17.37 3.25
N PRO A 282 -0.60 17.24 3.40
CA PRO A 282 -1.19 16.71 4.63
C PRO A 282 -0.80 15.26 4.94
N ALA A 283 -0.46 14.97 6.19
CA ALA A 283 0.00 13.66 6.66
C ALA A 283 -1.05 12.52 6.52
N GLY A 284 -2.35 12.85 6.41
CA GLY A 284 -3.42 11.87 6.24
C GLY A 284 -3.76 11.51 4.80
N SER A 285 -3.14 12.16 3.80
CA SER A 285 -3.50 11.99 2.38
C SER A 285 -2.29 12.06 1.44
N MET A 286 -1.88 13.27 1.03
CA MET A 286 -0.85 13.48 0.02
C MET A 286 0.57 13.34 0.57
N GLY A 287 0.78 13.65 1.86
CA GLY A 287 2.10 13.57 2.49
C GLY A 287 2.76 12.19 2.36
N PRO A 288 2.09 11.08 2.75
CA PRO A 288 2.64 9.73 2.59
C PRO A 288 2.97 9.36 1.14
N LYS A 289 2.19 9.88 0.16
CA LYS A 289 2.42 9.63 -1.28
C LYS A 289 3.69 10.30 -1.76
N ILE A 290 3.89 11.56 -1.39
CA ILE A 290 5.11 12.30 -1.72
C ILE A 290 6.32 11.67 -1.03
N LEU A 291 6.20 11.29 0.24
CA LEU A 291 7.28 10.59 0.96
C LEU A 291 7.67 9.27 0.29
N ALA A 292 6.68 8.48 -0.14
CA ALA A 292 6.91 7.24 -0.87
C ALA A 292 7.65 7.47 -2.20
N ILE A 293 7.25 8.49 -2.96
CA ILE A 293 7.90 8.84 -4.21
C ILE A 293 9.34 9.32 -3.98
N ILE A 294 9.58 10.15 -2.97
CA ILE A 294 10.93 10.60 -2.59
C ILE A 294 11.82 9.39 -2.31
N LYS A 295 11.36 8.48 -1.44
CA LYS A 295 12.10 7.25 -1.10
C LYS A 295 12.34 6.36 -2.32
N PHE A 296 11.36 6.24 -3.21
CA PHE A 296 11.48 5.46 -4.45
C PHE A 296 12.56 6.02 -5.39
N LEU A 297 12.55 7.33 -5.63
CA LEU A 297 13.51 8.00 -6.51
C LEU A 297 14.92 8.02 -5.89
N GLU A 298 15.04 8.25 -4.58
CA GLU A 298 16.31 8.14 -3.85
C GLU A 298 16.87 6.71 -3.91
N GLY A 299 15.99 5.70 -3.91
CA GLY A 299 16.35 4.28 -4.05
C GLY A 299 16.64 3.83 -5.49
N GLY A 300 16.77 4.77 -6.44
CA GLY A 300 17.18 4.48 -7.82
C GLY A 300 16.04 4.33 -8.82
N GLY A 301 14.79 4.54 -8.40
CA GLY A 301 13.65 4.64 -9.31
C GLY A 301 13.84 5.78 -10.33
N LYS A 302 13.32 5.58 -11.55
CA LYS A 302 13.55 6.52 -12.66
C LYS A 302 12.62 7.72 -12.62
N LYS A 303 11.31 7.46 -12.50
CA LYS A 303 10.24 8.46 -12.52
C LYS A 303 9.06 7.99 -11.68
N ALA A 304 8.32 8.92 -11.12
CA ALA A 304 7.08 8.62 -10.43
C ALA A 304 5.94 9.52 -10.86
N TYR A 305 4.71 9.01 -10.72
CA TYR A 305 3.50 9.69 -11.14
C TYR A 305 2.46 9.67 -10.02
N ILE A 306 1.72 10.77 -9.86
CA ILE A 306 0.48 10.82 -9.10
C ILE A 306 -0.64 11.16 -10.07
N SER A 307 -1.65 10.31 -10.20
CA SER A 307 -2.68 10.48 -11.22
C SER A 307 -4.04 9.95 -10.80
N LEU A 308 -5.08 10.41 -11.48
CA LEU A 308 -6.35 9.69 -11.58
C LEU A 308 -6.14 8.49 -12.54
N THR A 309 -6.70 7.33 -12.24
CA THR A 309 -6.58 6.14 -13.13
C THR A 309 -7.04 6.44 -14.56
N SER A 310 -8.06 7.28 -14.72
CA SER A 310 -8.61 7.67 -16.02
C SER A 310 -7.74 8.66 -16.80
N LYS A 311 -6.79 9.35 -16.15
CA LYS A 311 -5.94 10.39 -16.76
C LYS A 311 -4.48 9.98 -16.88
N TYR A 312 -4.17 8.69 -16.76
CA TYR A 312 -2.78 8.24 -16.78
C TYR A 312 -2.04 8.66 -18.06
N LEU A 313 -2.64 8.44 -19.24
CA LEU A 313 -2.02 8.83 -20.51
C LEU A 313 -1.80 10.35 -20.62
N GLU A 314 -2.78 11.16 -20.20
CA GLU A 314 -2.63 12.62 -20.11
C GLU A 314 -1.53 13.04 -19.11
N THR A 315 -1.29 12.23 -18.07
CA THR A 315 -0.24 12.48 -17.08
C THR A 315 1.14 12.23 -17.68
N LEU A 316 1.29 11.20 -18.51
CA LEU A 316 2.54 10.95 -19.26
C LEU A 316 2.88 12.10 -20.20
N GLU A 317 1.86 12.78 -20.74
CA GLU A 317 2.01 13.98 -21.59
C GLU A 317 2.19 15.29 -20.81
N GLY A 318 2.17 15.25 -19.46
CA GLY A 318 2.28 16.43 -18.60
C GLY A 318 1.02 17.32 -18.56
N LYS A 319 -0.10 16.87 -19.12
CA LYS A 319 -1.37 17.61 -19.16
C LYS A 319 -2.23 17.41 -17.91
N ALA A 320 -2.05 16.28 -17.22
CA ALA A 320 -2.73 15.90 -16.00
C ALA A 320 -1.76 15.40 -14.93
N GLY A 321 -2.26 15.12 -13.73
CA GLY A 321 -1.48 14.53 -12.64
C GLY A 321 -0.25 15.33 -12.22
N THR A 322 0.70 14.62 -11.64
CA THR A 322 2.03 15.11 -11.26
C THR A 322 3.06 14.09 -11.70
N THR A 323 4.08 14.53 -12.43
CA THR A 323 5.28 13.76 -12.74
C THR A 323 6.42 14.24 -11.84
N ILE A 324 7.07 13.33 -11.13
CA ILE A 324 8.28 13.62 -10.35
C ILE A 324 9.45 12.85 -10.95
N VAL A 325 10.51 13.57 -11.28
CA VAL A 325 11.75 13.03 -11.87
C VAL A 325 12.92 13.22 -10.91
N ARG A 326 13.96 12.39 -11.05
CA ARG A 326 15.15 12.48 -10.21
C ARG A 326 15.99 13.73 -10.51
N GLU A 327 16.12 14.08 -11.79
CA GLU A 327 16.80 15.26 -12.33
C GLU A 327 15.91 15.93 -13.38
#